data_AF-A0A4P9ZG80-F1
#
_entry.id   AF-A0A4P9ZG80-F1
#
_cell.length_a   1.000
_cell.length_b   1.000
_cell.length_c   1.000
_cell.angle_alpha   90.00
_cell.angle_beta   90.00
_cell.angle_gamma   90.00
#
_symmetry.space_group_name_H-M   'P 1'
#
loop_
_entity.id
_entity.type
_entity.pdbx_description
1 polymer ?
#
loop_
_entity_poly.entity_id
_entity_poly.type
_entity_poly.pdbx_seq_one_letter_code
_entity_poly.pdbx_strand_id
1 'polypeptide(L)'
;MKLYFLGVIATAVSAASAMGGLGFNLGVKNPDGKCKSIQDYKSDFNVLSGHTKVVKTFAVSECNTLQNLGQAAEEAGFTVLFGIWPDTEEILSGERAALQSYLPQISKDTVMGFLVGSEALYRKSMTAQQLADVINSIKTLLLGIKDKNGMSYGSVPVGTVDSWNVLVDLGSTPAIKAADFVHVNAFSYWQG
;
A
#
# COMPACT_ATOMS: atom_id res chain seq x y z
N MET A 1 -37.48 20.29 -47.69
CA MET A 1 -36.29 19.42 -47.69
C MET A 1 -35.46 19.78 -46.44
N LYS A 2 -35.50 18.94 -45.39
CA LYS A 2 -34.78 19.19 -44.13
C LYS A 2 -33.35 18.64 -44.26
N LEU A 3 -32.35 19.52 -44.28
CA LEU A 3 -30.94 19.12 -44.19
C LEU A 3 -30.61 18.83 -42.72
N TYR A 4 -30.24 17.57 -42.42
CA TYR A 4 -29.68 17.18 -41.13
C TYR A 4 -28.16 17.35 -41.17
N PHE A 5 -27.62 18.26 -40.36
CA PHE A 5 -26.20 18.35 -40.10
C PHE A 5 -25.78 17.21 -39.16
N LEU A 6 -25.03 16.24 -39.68
CA LEU A 6 -24.30 15.26 -38.88
C LEU A 6 -23.05 15.95 -38.31
N GLY A 7 -23.13 16.38 -37.06
CA GLY A 7 -21.97 16.85 -36.31
C GLY A 7 -21.04 15.68 -35.98
N VAL A 8 -19.85 15.66 -36.57
CA VAL A 8 -18.78 14.72 -36.21
C VAL A 8 -18.15 15.22 -34.91
N ILE A 9 -18.43 14.53 -33.79
CA ILE A 9 -17.69 14.74 -32.54
C ILE A 9 -16.38 13.97 -32.67
N ALA A 10 -15.28 14.69 -32.88
CA ALA A 10 -13.94 14.11 -32.78
C ALA A 10 -13.64 13.84 -31.30
N THR A 11 -13.68 12.56 -30.89
CA THR A 11 -13.14 12.14 -29.60
C THR A 11 -11.62 12.21 -29.67
N ALA A 12 -11.04 13.27 -29.12
CA ALA A 12 -9.62 13.30 -28.82
C ALA A 12 -9.35 12.21 -27.77
N VAL A 13 -8.86 11.05 -28.22
CA VAL A 13 -8.27 10.07 -27.33
C VAL A 13 -6.95 10.68 -26.87
N SER A 14 -7.00 11.43 -25.78
CA SER A 14 -5.80 11.77 -25.04
C SER A 14 -5.17 10.44 -24.64
N ALA A 15 -4.05 10.09 -25.26
CA ALA A 15 -3.18 9.07 -24.69
C ALA A 15 -2.78 9.60 -23.32
N ALA A 16 -3.47 9.13 -22.27
CA ALA A 16 -3.02 9.36 -20.92
C ALA A 16 -1.61 8.77 -20.86
N SER A 17 -0.61 9.62 -20.72
CA SER A 17 0.73 9.21 -20.35
C SER A 17 0.66 8.67 -18.93
N ALA A 18 0.08 7.48 -18.75
CA ALA A 18 0.19 6.69 -17.55
C ALA A 18 1.57 6.03 -17.59
N MET A 19 2.63 6.84 -17.60
CA MET A 19 3.83 6.43 -16.90
C MET A 19 3.40 6.32 -15.45
N GLY A 20 2.94 5.12 -15.06
CA GLY A 20 2.75 4.81 -13.65
C GLY A 20 4.03 5.23 -12.94
N GLY A 21 3.91 6.08 -11.91
CA GLY A 21 5.08 6.59 -11.20
C GLY A 21 5.93 5.40 -10.75
N LEU A 22 7.22 5.41 -11.13
CA LEU A 22 8.16 4.41 -10.66
C LEU A 22 8.12 4.42 -9.12
N GLY A 23 7.99 3.25 -8.48
CA GLY A 23 8.05 3.12 -7.03
C GLY A 23 8.92 1.93 -6.65
N PHE A 24 9.53 1.98 -5.47
CA PHE A 24 10.40 0.91 -4.99
C PHE A 24 9.81 0.22 -3.76
N ASN A 25 9.89 -1.11 -3.71
CA ASN A 25 9.71 -1.84 -2.45
C ASN A 25 10.96 -1.62 -1.59
N LEU A 26 10.78 -1.13 -0.37
CA LEU A 26 11.89 -0.81 0.54
C LEU A 26 11.94 -1.82 1.68
N GLY A 27 13.07 -2.54 1.78
CA GLY A 27 13.33 -3.47 2.88
C GLY A 27 13.61 -2.73 4.20
N VAL A 28 13.22 -3.36 5.31
CA VAL A 28 13.22 -2.76 6.67
C VAL A 28 14.45 -3.12 7.50
N LYS A 29 15.36 -3.93 6.95
CA LYS A 29 16.63 -4.34 7.57
C LYS A 29 17.81 -3.89 6.71
N ASN A 30 18.92 -3.57 7.37
CA ASN A 30 20.21 -3.32 6.75
C ASN A 30 20.83 -4.64 6.25
N PRO A 31 21.87 -4.60 5.40
CA PRO A 31 22.56 -5.81 4.93
C PRO A 31 23.12 -6.70 6.04
N ASP A 32 23.40 -6.13 7.22
CA ASP A 32 23.83 -6.88 8.41
C ASP A 32 22.66 -7.50 9.21
N GLY A 33 21.42 -7.38 8.71
CA GLY A 33 20.22 -7.93 9.31
C GLY A 33 19.59 -7.08 10.41
N LYS A 34 20.23 -5.98 10.84
CA LYS A 34 19.66 -5.09 11.86
C LYS A 34 18.51 -4.28 11.30
N CYS A 35 17.53 -3.99 12.15
CA CYS A 35 16.44 -3.08 11.80
C CYS A 35 16.97 -1.70 11.42
N LYS A 36 16.39 -1.13 10.36
CA LYS A 36 16.72 0.23 9.91
C LYS A 36 16.28 1.28 10.93
N SER A 37 17.19 2.21 11.20
CA SER A 37 16.92 3.44 11.93
C SER A 37 16.27 4.49 11.02
N ILE A 38 15.78 5.58 11.61
CA ILE A 38 15.33 6.75 10.84
C ILE A 38 16.43 7.30 9.91
N GLN A 39 17.70 7.25 10.32
CA GLN A 39 18.81 7.77 9.54
C GLN A 39 19.14 6.88 8.33
N ASP A 40 18.95 5.57 8.46
CA ASP A 40 19.08 4.63 7.35
C ASP A 40 18.02 4.93 6.29
N TYR A 41 16.76 5.12 6.69
CA TYR A 41 15.68 5.50 5.78
C TYR A 41 15.91 6.86 5.11
N LYS A 42 16.41 7.87 5.85
CA LYS A 42 16.79 9.16 5.25
C LYS A 42 17.87 9.00 4.18
N SER A 43 18.83 8.12 4.41
CA SER A 43 19.89 7.81 3.45
C SER A 43 19.33 7.12 2.21
N ASP A 44 18.44 6.14 2.38
CA ASP A 44 17.73 5.50 1.26
C ASP A 44 16.91 6.53 0.45
N PHE A 45 16.15 7.39 1.12
CA PHE A 45 15.33 8.42 0.46
C PHE A 45 16.16 9.45 -0.30
N ASN A 46 17.36 9.80 0.20
CA ASN A 46 18.26 10.69 -0.53
C ASN A 46 18.71 10.06 -1.86
N VAL A 47 19.02 8.75 -1.86
CA VAL A 47 19.37 8.02 -3.09
C VAL A 47 18.16 7.92 -4.03
N LEU A 48 17.00 7.56 -3.50
CA LEU A 48 15.79 7.36 -4.31
C LEU A 48 15.21 8.64 -4.89
N SER A 49 15.46 9.81 -4.28
CA SER A 49 14.85 11.09 -4.66
C SER A 49 15.11 11.51 -6.11
N GLY A 50 16.20 11.04 -6.72
CA GLY A 50 16.50 11.28 -8.14
C GLY A 50 15.65 10.44 -9.10
N HIS A 51 14.89 9.48 -8.60
CA HIS A 51 14.15 8.49 -9.38
C HIS A 51 12.66 8.44 -9.03
N THR A 52 12.32 8.59 -7.76
CA THR A 52 10.95 8.54 -7.27
C THR A 52 10.76 9.26 -5.94
N LYS A 53 9.49 9.50 -5.60
CA LYS A 53 9.00 9.86 -4.26
C LYS A 53 7.96 8.87 -3.73
N VAL A 54 7.93 7.65 -4.27
CA VAL A 54 6.98 6.60 -3.93
C VAL A 54 7.72 5.35 -3.49
N VAL A 55 7.40 4.86 -2.29
CA VAL A 55 7.92 3.57 -1.80
C VAL A 55 6.80 2.70 -1.24
N LYS A 56 7.05 1.39 -1.16
CA LYS A 56 6.18 0.41 -0.51
C LYS A 56 6.95 -0.37 0.55
N THR A 57 6.33 -0.64 1.69
CA THR A 57 6.82 -1.61 2.69
C THR A 57 5.86 -2.78 2.85
N PHE A 58 6.24 -3.77 3.68
CA PHE A 58 5.51 -5.03 3.81
C PHE A 58 4.79 -5.21 5.16
N ALA A 59 5.23 -4.49 6.19
CA ALA A 59 4.66 -4.47 7.53
C ALA A 59 4.84 -3.07 8.13
N VAL A 60 3.94 -2.66 9.02
CA VAL A 60 4.07 -1.41 9.77
C VAL A 60 4.74 -1.62 11.13
N SER A 61 4.63 -2.80 11.74
CA SER A 61 5.18 -3.06 13.07
C SER A 61 6.59 -3.65 13.06
N GLU A 62 6.92 -4.50 12.08
CA GLU A 62 8.24 -5.11 11.99
C GLU A 62 9.32 -4.02 11.98
N CYS A 63 10.35 -4.17 12.80
CA CYS A 63 11.46 -3.20 12.90
C CYS A 63 11.01 -1.75 13.18
N ASN A 64 9.86 -1.55 13.83
CA ASN A 64 9.27 -0.22 14.07
C ASN A 64 9.14 0.58 12.76
N THR A 65 8.77 -0.10 11.67
CA THR A 65 8.80 0.48 10.32
C THR A 65 7.98 1.74 10.23
N LEU A 66 6.72 1.74 10.69
CA LEU A 66 5.89 2.94 10.60
C LEU A 66 6.44 4.09 11.44
N GLN A 67 6.95 3.81 12.64
CA GLN A 67 7.57 4.82 13.51
C GLN A 67 8.76 5.50 12.82
N ASN A 68 9.70 4.71 12.30
CA ASN A 68 10.97 5.22 11.79
C ASN A 68 10.84 5.71 10.34
N LEU A 69 10.24 4.88 9.46
CA LEU A 69 10.09 5.20 8.05
C LEU A 69 9.06 6.29 7.82
N GLY A 70 7.93 6.28 8.55
CA GLY A 70 6.87 7.27 8.38
C GLY A 70 7.38 8.69 8.58
N GLN A 71 8.12 8.94 9.66
CA GLN A 71 8.74 10.23 9.91
C GLN A 71 9.78 10.59 8.84
N ALA A 72 10.68 9.66 8.50
CA ALA A 72 11.69 9.91 7.47
C ALA A 72 11.08 10.21 6.08
N ALA A 73 9.97 9.55 5.73
CA ALA A 73 9.29 9.73 4.46
C ALA A 73 8.65 11.11 4.37
N GLU A 74 7.95 11.53 5.42
CA GLU A 74 7.32 12.84 5.49
C GLU A 74 8.37 13.96 5.36
N GLU A 75 9.46 13.88 6.13
CA GLU A 75 10.55 14.85 6.08
C GLU A 75 11.23 14.92 4.69
N ALA A 76 11.30 13.80 3.97
CA ALA A 76 11.90 13.70 2.63
C ALA A 76 10.92 13.96 1.46
N GLY A 77 9.64 14.23 1.76
CA GLY A 77 8.58 14.43 0.77
C GLY A 77 8.23 13.16 -0.02
N PHE A 78 8.36 11.99 0.60
CA PHE A 78 7.93 10.72 0.03
C PHE A 78 6.50 10.40 0.42
N THR A 79 5.85 9.61 -0.43
CA THR A 79 4.57 8.96 -0.15
C THR A 79 4.78 7.45 -0.08
N VAL A 80 4.05 6.80 0.82
CA VAL A 80 4.30 5.40 1.18
C VAL A 80 3.04 4.56 1.05
N LEU A 81 3.16 3.41 0.38
CA LEU A 81 2.22 2.30 0.50
C LEU A 81 2.67 1.41 1.66
N PHE A 82 1.95 1.48 2.79
CA PHE A 82 2.27 0.70 3.98
C PHE A 82 1.65 -0.69 3.90
N GLY A 83 2.50 -1.72 3.89
CA GLY A 83 2.05 -3.10 4.04
C GLY A 83 1.61 -3.39 5.47
N ILE A 84 0.60 -4.24 5.62
CA ILE A 84 0.13 -4.78 6.90
C ILE A 84 0.20 -6.30 6.79
N TRP A 85 1.01 -6.93 7.64
CA TRP A 85 1.25 -8.38 7.59
C TRP A 85 0.30 -9.14 8.53
N PRO A 86 -0.67 -9.93 8.02
CA PRO A 86 -1.77 -10.44 8.85
C PRO A 86 -1.67 -11.94 9.20
N ASP A 87 -0.49 -12.57 9.05
CA ASP A 87 -0.36 -14.05 9.08
C ASP A 87 -0.81 -14.69 10.42
N THR A 88 -0.66 -14.01 11.56
CA THR A 88 -1.16 -14.48 12.86
C THR A 88 -1.83 -13.34 13.62
N GLU A 89 -2.71 -13.66 14.57
CA GLU A 89 -3.37 -12.63 15.39
C GLU A 89 -2.36 -11.83 16.25
N GLU A 90 -1.27 -12.46 16.69
CA GLU A 90 -0.20 -11.77 17.41
C GLU A 90 0.46 -10.70 16.52
N ILE A 91 0.84 -11.06 15.29
CA ILE A 91 1.44 -10.12 14.35
C ILE A 91 0.43 -9.02 14.01
N LEU A 92 -0.81 -9.40 13.67
CA LEU A 92 -1.86 -8.45 13.30
C LEU A 92 -2.19 -7.47 14.43
N SER A 93 -2.18 -7.92 15.68
CA SER A 93 -2.31 -7.06 16.86
C SER A 93 -1.17 -6.05 16.93
N GLY A 94 0.08 -6.49 16.70
CA GLY A 94 1.24 -5.61 16.59
C GLY A 94 1.11 -4.57 15.46
N GLU A 95 0.61 -4.97 14.30
CA GLU A 95 0.34 -4.06 13.17
C GLU A 95 -0.71 -3.00 13.57
N ARG A 96 -1.83 -3.41 14.18
CA ARG A 96 -2.87 -2.48 14.65
C ARG A 96 -2.34 -1.50 15.71
N ALA A 97 -1.54 -1.99 16.65
CA ALA A 97 -0.92 -1.17 17.69
C ALA A 97 0.05 -0.13 17.10
N ALA A 98 0.84 -0.52 16.08
CA ALA A 98 1.73 0.40 15.38
C ALA A 98 0.93 1.48 14.63
N LEU A 99 -0.16 1.12 13.93
CA LEU A 99 -1.04 2.09 13.26
C LEU A 99 -1.58 3.11 14.27
N GLN A 100 -2.14 2.64 15.38
CA GLN A 100 -2.72 3.51 16.42
C GLN A 100 -1.68 4.44 17.07
N SER A 101 -0.46 3.95 17.24
CA SER A 101 0.59 4.68 17.97
C SER A 101 1.33 5.72 17.10
N TYR A 102 1.53 5.41 15.81
CA TYR A 102 2.46 6.17 14.97
C TYR A 102 1.80 6.95 13.83
N LEU A 103 0.64 6.53 13.32
CA LEU A 103 -0.10 7.36 12.35
C LEU A 103 -0.46 8.76 12.86
N PRO A 104 -0.78 8.98 14.16
CA PRO A 104 -1.00 10.32 14.67
C PRO A 104 0.21 11.27 14.60
N GLN A 105 1.41 10.74 14.34
CA GLN A 105 2.66 11.51 14.33
C GLN A 105 3.05 12.01 12.93
N ILE A 106 2.46 11.47 11.88
CA ILE A 106 2.73 11.83 10.48
C ILE A 106 1.46 12.35 9.82
N SER A 107 1.59 13.16 8.75
CA SER A 107 0.43 13.57 7.96
C SER A 107 -0.10 12.41 7.12
N LYS A 108 -1.43 12.34 6.98
CA LYS A 108 -2.07 11.37 6.10
C LYS A 108 -1.61 11.46 4.65
N ASP A 109 -1.13 12.62 4.20
CA ASP A 109 -0.66 12.84 2.83
C ASP A 109 0.67 12.12 2.56
N THR A 110 1.38 11.70 3.62
CA THR A 110 2.54 10.79 3.54
C THR A 110 2.10 9.35 3.18
N VAL A 111 0.83 9.01 3.39
CA VAL A 111 0.28 7.67 3.19
C VAL A 111 -0.50 7.59 1.89
N MET A 112 0.05 6.89 0.90
CA MET A 112 -0.63 6.63 -0.37
C MET A 112 -1.78 5.63 -0.20
N GLY A 113 -1.63 4.68 0.71
CA GLY A 113 -2.59 3.63 0.97
C GLY A 113 -2.01 2.54 1.87
N PHE A 114 -2.89 1.62 2.29
CA PHE A 114 -2.49 0.44 3.05
C PHE A 114 -2.72 -0.82 2.21
N LEU A 115 -1.81 -1.79 2.32
CA LEU A 115 -1.90 -3.08 1.65
C LEU A 115 -1.96 -4.19 2.71
N VAL A 116 -3.16 -4.72 2.94
CA VAL A 116 -3.37 -5.82 3.89
C VAL A 116 -3.06 -7.14 3.22
N GLY A 117 -2.10 -7.86 3.79
CA GLY A 117 -1.57 -9.07 3.20
C GLY A 117 -0.67 -8.77 2.02
N SER A 118 0.38 -9.57 1.88
CA SER A 118 1.12 -9.72 0.65
C SER A 118 1.23 -11.19 0.39
N GLU A 119 0.64 -11.72 -0.67
CA GLU A 119 0.63 -13.15 -0.99
C GLU A 119 -0.01 -14.04 0.09
N ALA A 120 -0.99 -13.53 0.84
CA ALA A 120 -1.65 -14.28 1.90
C ALA A 120 -2.46 -15.47 1.33
N LEU A 121 -3.08 -15.29 0.16
CA LEU A 121 -3.82 -16.34 -0.53
C LEU A 121 -2.87 -17.31 -1.22
N TYR A 122 -1.85 -16.81 -1.92
CA TYR A 122 -0.83 -17.65 -2.55
C TYR A 122 -0.11 -18.55 -1.54
N ARG A 123 0.24 -18.03 -0.35
CA ARG A 123 0.83 -18.81 0.75
C ARG A 123 -0.17 -19.70 1.48
N LYS A 124 -1.47 -19.54 1.24
CA LYS A 124 -2.55 -20.20 2.00
C LYS A 124 -2.48 -19.92 3.51
N SER A 125 -1.91 -18.77 3.91
CA SER A 125 -1.93 -18.37 5.32
C SER A 125 -3.32 -17.91 5.75
N MET A 126 -4.15 -17.48 4.78
CA MET A 126 -5.53 -17.07 5.00
C MET A 126 -6.43 -17.56 3.86
N THR A 127 -7.70 -17.79 4.17
CA THR A 127 -8.76 -17.84 3.15
C THR A 127 -9.09 -16.44 2.66
N ALA A 128 -9.70 -16.33 1.47
CA ALA A 128 -10.12 -15.05 0.92
C ALA A 128 -11.13 -14.30 1.83
N GLN A 129 -11.98 -15.04 2.55
CA GLN A 129 -12.91 -14.43 3.50
C GLN A 129 -12.16 -13.86 4.72
N GLN A 130 -11.21 -14.61 5.31
CA GLN A 130 -10.42 -14.10 6.42
C GLN A 130 -9.63 -12.84 6.01
N LEU A 131 -9.05 -12.83 4.80
CA LEU A 131 -8.36 -11.66 4.29
C LEU A 131 -9.31 -10.46 4.11
N ALA A 132 -10.51 -10.69 3.58
CA ALA A 132 -11.56 -9.67 3.48
C ALA A 132 -11.95 -9.10 4.85
N ASP A 133 -12.09 -9.95 5.86
CA ASP A 133 -12.43 -9.54 7.23
C ASP A 133 -11.32 -8.67 7.83
N VAL A 134 -10.04 -9.02 7.61
CA VAL A 134 -8.92 -8.19 8.07
C VAL A 134 -8.88 -6.85 7.33
N ILE A 135 -9.06 -6.81 6.01
CA ILE A 135 -9.15 -5.56 5.23
C ILE A 135 -10.22 -4.63 5.83
N ASN A 136 -11.42 -5.14 6.06
CA ASN A 136 -12.51 -4.36 6.66
C ASN A 136 -12.18 -3.91 8.08
N SER A 137 -11.55 -4.76 8.89
CA SER A 137 -11.13 -4.40 10.25
C SER A 137 -10.12 -3.24 10.27
N ILE A 138 -9.18 -3.21 9.31
CA ILE A 138 -8.22 -2.12 9.16
C ILE A 138 -8.93 -0.84 8.71
N LYS A 139 -9.84 -0.91 7.74
CA LYS A 139 -10.66 0.25 7.34
C LYS A 139 -11.40 0.84 8.54
N THR A 140 -12.05 0.00 9.34
CA THR A 140 -12.76 0.42 10.56
C THR A 140 -11.82 1.07 11.58
N LEU A 141 -10.64 0.48 11.80
CA LEU A 141 -9.63 1.04 12.71
C LEU A 141 -9.20 2.45 12.28
N LEU A 142 -8.92 2.65 10.99
CA LEU A 142 -8.45 3.92 10.44
C LEU A 142 -9.47 5.06 10.57
N LEU A 143 -10.78 4.76 10.63
CA LEU A 143 -11.82 5.77 10.89
C LEU A 143 -11.57 6.51 12.21
N GLY A 144 -11.05 5.81 13.23
CA GLY A 144 -10.79 6.34 14.56
C GLY A 144 -9.45 7.06 14.71
N ILE A 145 -8.57 7.01 13.70
CA ILE A 145 -7.23 7.58 13.77
C ILE A 145 -7.19 8.91 13.02
N LYS A 146 -6.62 9.92 13.67
CA LYS A 146 -6.35 11.23 13.08
C LYS A 146 -4.85 11.44 12.97
N ASP A 147 -4.44 12.12 11.91
CA ASP A 147 -3.07 12.53 11.66
C ASP A 147 -2.66 13.71 12.55
N LYS A 148 -1.38 14.12 12.46
CA LYS A 148 -0.84 15.23 13.26
C LYS A 148 -1.55 16.59 13.03
N ASN A 149 -2.28 16.72 11.93
CA ASN A 149 -3.04 17.92 11.54
C ASN A 149 -4.54 17.78 11.86
N GLY A 150 -4.97 16.69 12.51
CA GLY A 150 -6.36 16.44 12.88
C GLY A 150 -7.22 15.84 11.75
N MET A 151 -6.62 15.46 10.61
CA MET A 151 -7.30 14.85 9.48
C MET A 151 -7.47 13.34 9.70
N SER A 152 -8.64 12.80 9.39
CA SER A 152 -8.90 11.36 9.55
C SER A 152 -8.20 10.52 8.47
N TYR A 153 -7.64 9.37 8.89
CA TYR A 153 -7.15 8.33 7.98
C TYR A 153 -8.26 7.49 7.34
N GLY A 154 -9.52 7.67 7.74
CA GLY A 154 -10.66 6.90 7.22
C GLY A 154 -10.93 7.07 5.71
N SER A 155 -10.30 8.07 5.08
CA SER A 155 -10.37 8.31 3.63
C SER A 155 -9.20 7.71 2.84
N VAL A 156 -8.18 7.19 3.54
CA VAL A 156 -7.02 6.57 2.91
C VAL A 156 -7.41 5.16 2.43
N PRO A 157 -7.15 4.80 1.16
CA PRO A 157 -7.60 3.53 0.61
C PRO A 157 -6.87 2.34 1.26
N VAL A 158 -7.59 1.25 1.47
CA VAL A 158 -7.07 -0.02 1.99
C VAL A 158 -7.30 -1.11 0.95
N GLY A 159 -6.19 -1.63 0.43
CA GLY A 159 -6.15 -2.66 -0.59
C GLY A 159 -5.51 -3.97 -0.09
N THR A 160 -5.22 -4.84 -1.04
CA THR A 160 -4.43 -6.06 -0.82
C THR A 160 -3.45 -6.28 -1.97
N VAL A 161 -2.40 -7.06 -1.74
CA VAL A 161 -1.47 -7.49 -2.79
C VAL A 161 -1.31 -9.00 -2.77
N ASP A 162 -1.42 -9.64 -3.92
CA ASP A 162 -1.23 -11.08 -4.04
C ASP A 162 -0.64 -11.47 -5.40
N SER A 163 -0.26 -12.74 -5.54
CA SER A 163 0.35 -13.25 -6.76
C SER A 163 -0.64 -13.24 -7.92
N TRP A 164 -0.17 -12.91 -9.12
CA TRP A 164 -1.01 -12.80 -10.32
C TRP A 164 -1.90 -14.03 -10.55
N ASN A 165 -1.36 -15.23 -10.30
CA ASN A 165 -2.02 -16.50 -10.55
C ASN A 165 -3.19 -16.77 -9.60
N VAL A 166 -3.20 -16.20 -8.39
CA VAL A 166 -4.35 -16.32 -7.47
C VAL A 166 -5.36 -15.21 -7.68
N LEU A 167 -4.94 -14.04 -8.16
CA LEU A 167 -5.86 -12.91 -8.40
C LEU A 167 -6.73 -13.10 -9.64
N VAL A 168 -6.28 -13.91 -10.61
CA VAL A 168 -7.11 -14.31 -11.76
C VAL A 168 -8.05 -15.47 -11.43
N ASP A 169 -7.89 -16.11 -10.27
CA ASP A 169 -8.80 -17.13 -9.77
C ASP A 169 -10.01 -16.48 -9.09
N LEU A 170 -11.21 -16.99 -9.38
CA LEU A 170 -12.46 -16.56 -8.74
C LEU A 170 -12.44 -16.79 -7.22
N GLY A 171 -11.58 -17.69 -6.71
CA GLY A 171 -11.38 -17.91 -5.26
C GLY A 171 -11.00 -16.65 -4.47
N SER A 172 -10.35 -15.68 -5.12
CA SER A 172 -9.92 -14.41 -4.49
C SER A 172 -11.04 -13.36 -4.37
N THR A 173 -12.23 -13.63 -4.93
CA THR A 173 -13.34 -12.68 -5.02
C THR A 173 -13.70 -11.98 -3.70
N PRO A 174 -13.80 -12.67 -2.54
CA PRO A 174 -14.11 -12.00 -1.28
C PRO A 174 -13.11 -10.90 -0.91
N ALA A 175 -11.81 -11.19 -1.02
CA ALA A 175 -10.75 -10.22 -0.72
C ALA A 175 -10.75 -9.05 -1.71
N ILE A 176 -10.92 -9.33 -3.01
CA ILE A 176 -11.00 -8.30 -4.06
C ILE A 176 -12.18 -7.35 -3.82
N LYS A 177 -13.35 -7.87 -3.41
CA LYS A 177 -14.53 -7.05 -3.13
C LYS A 177 -14.40 -6.19 -1.87
N ALA A 178 -13.64 -6.65 -0.88
CA ALA A 178 -13.38 -5.89 0.34
C ALA A 178 -12.32 -4.79 0.13
N ALA A 179 -11.36 -5.01 -0.77
CA ALA A 179 -10.28 -4.08 -1.07
C ALA A 179 -10.76 -2.86 -1.89
N ASP A 180 -10.24 -1.67 -1.59
CA ASP A 180 -10.47 -0.46 -2.42
C ASP A 180 -9.66 -0.53 -3.73
N PHE A 181 -8.54 -1.24 -3.70
CA PHE A 181 -7.64 -1.45 -4.82
C PHE A 181 -6.84 -2.75 -4.62
N VAL A 182 -6.36 -3.34 -5.71
CA VAL A 182 -5.60 -4.59 -5.68
C VAL A 182 -4.26 -4.38 -6.38
N HIS A 183 -3.18 -4.76 -5.73
CA HIS A 183 -1.85 -4.84 -6.32
C HIS A 183 -1.55 -6.28 -6.73
N VAL A 184 -0.76 -6.43 -7.78
CA VAL A 184 -0.39 -7.73 -8.33
C VAL A 184 1.12 -7.92 -8.18
N ASN A 185 1.52 -9.01 -7.53
CA ASN A 185 2.88 -9.51 -7.58
C ASN A 185 3.03 -10.40 -8.84
N ALA A 186 3.89 -10.01 -9.76
CA ALA A 186 4.16 -10.75 -10.99
C ALA A 186 5.67 -10.79 -11.25
N PHE A 187 6.25 -12.00 -11.26
CA PHE A 187 7.69 -12.20 -11.37
C PHE A 187 8.02 -13.14 -12.53
N SER A 188 8.33 -12.59 -13.71
CA SER A 188 8.64 -13.39 -14.91
C SER A 188 9.81 -14.36 -14.71
N TYR A 189 10.82 -13.96 -13.91
CA TYR A 189 11.97 -14.80 -13.57
C TYR A 189 11.58 -16.15 -12.94
N TRP A 190 10.47 -16.21 -12.18
CA TRP A 190 10.01 -17.43 -11.50
C TRP A 190 8.99 -18.24 -12.31
N GLN A 191 8.77 -17.92 -13.60
CA GLN A 191 7.73 -18.56 -14.43
C GLN A 191 8.25 -19.65 -15.39
N GLY A 192 9.53 -20.02 -15.33
CA GLY A 192 10.14 -21.06 -16.18
C GLY A 192 11.34 -20.54 -16.94
#